data_AF-A0A9X7CIP9-F1
#
_entry.id   AF-A0A9X7CIP9-F1
#
_cell.length_a   1.000
_cell.length_b   1.000
_cell.length_c   1.000
_cell.angle_alpha   90.00
_cell.angle_beta   90.00
_cell.angle_gamma   90.00
#
_symmetry.space_group_name_H-M   'P 1'
#
loop_
_entity.id
_entity.type
_entity.pdbx_description
1 polymer ?
#
loop_
_entity_poly.entity_id
_entity_poly.type
_entity_poly.pdbx_seq_one_letter_code
_entity_poly.pdbx_strand_id
1 'polypeptide(L)'
;MRFINKNTPPKKIYRQNKYTIFVFSYELKLIIGILFLIFGVLLFSNINSWNIRKVYASNEKEFEPQKKNFEVNQLAYLDAIDRAAEAVVGVINVQRNNFSEVNSETGAGSGIIYKKSNNHAYIITNHHVIDGADIIEVSLNNGKKISGIILGSNVVTDLAVLKIHAKHVQQVIEIGDSDKLRQGEVVMAIGNPLGLQFSGTVTQGVISATERIIPVDANQDGKYDSGLGLIQTDAAINPGNSGGALVNMSGQLVGINSMKIVEKNISKMGFAIPITKVRPIINEIEKYGELESYYNE
;
A
#
# COMPACT_ATOMS: atom_id res chain seq x y z
N MET A 1 -24.81 -85.74 91.96
CA MET A 1 -25.49 -87.01 91.63
C MET A 1 -25.92 -86.97 90.16
N ARG A 2 -25.92 -88.12 89.46
CA ARG A 2 -26.05 -88.40 88.00
C ARG A 2 -27.13 -87.60 87.23
N PHE A 3 -26.96 -87.42 85.91
CA PHE A 3 -27.64 -88.18 84.84
C PHE A 3 -27.20 -87.69 83.44
N ILE A 4 -26.92 -88.64 82.54
CA ILE A 4 -26.58 -88.46 81.12
C ILE A 4 -27.88 -88.37 80.34
N ASN A 5 -28.01 -87.46 79.36
CA ASN A 5 -29.03 -87.61 78.33
C ASN A 5 -28.49 -87.33 76.92
N LYS A 6 -28.91 -88.22 76.02
CA LYS A 6 -28.59 -88.42 74.63
C LYS A 6 -29.05 -87.22 73.78
N ASN A 7 -28.23 -86.87 72.79
CA ASN A 7 -28.60 -86.40 71.43
C ASN A 7 -27.48 -85.51 70.87
N THR A 8 -26.49 -86.12 70.20
CA THR A 8 -25.55 -85.38 69.37
C THR A 8 -26.26 -84.85 68.11
N PRO A 9 -26.10 -83.56 67.75
CA PRO A 9 -26.73 -82.94 66.59
C PRO A 9 -26.11 -83.41 65.26
N PRO A 10 -26.79 -83.23 64.12
CA PRO A 10 -26.26 -83.64 62.82
C PRO A 10 -25.00 -82.84 62.44
N LYS A 11 -24.03 -83.50 61.78
CA LYS A 11 -22.91 -82.81 61.12
C LYS A 11 -23.47 -81.82 60.09
N LYS A 12 -23.25 -80.52 60.29
CA LYS A 12 -23.45 -79.52 59.23
C LYS A 12 -22.47 -79.80 58.09
N ILE A 13 -22.96 -80.32 56.97
CA ILE A 13 -22.24 -80.31 55.70
C ILE A 13 -22.27 -78.85 55.21
N TYR A 14 -21.15 -78.15 55.30
CA TYR A 14 -20.97 -76.92 54.53
C TYR A 14 -20.88 -77.31 53.05
N ARG A 15 -21.99 -77.22 52.31
CA ARG A 15 -21.93 -77.10 50.86
C ARG A 15 -21.24 -75.76 50.57
N GLN A 16 -19.97 -75.80 50.18
CA GLN A 16 -19.36 -74.64 49.53
C GLN A 16 -20.17 -74.32 48.28
N ASN A 17 -20.75 -73.13 48.23
CA ASN A 17 -21.43 -72.63 47.03
C ASN A 17 -20.38 -72.46 45.93
N LYS A 18 -20.29 -73.44 45.02
CA LYS A 18 -19.44 -73.34 43.81
C LYS A 18 -19.74 -72.07 43.00
N TYR A 19 -20.96 -71.55 43.08
CA TYR A 19 -21.37 -70.31 42.42
C TYR A 19 -20.69 -69.05 42.99
N THR A 20 -20.40 -68.98 44.29
CA THR A 20 -19.78 -67.78 44.89
C THR A 20 -18.32 -67.66 44.48
N ILE A 21 -17.59 -68.78 44.37
CA ILE A 21 -16.19 -68.79 43.91
C ILE A 21 -16.09 -68.44 42.41
N PHE A 22 -17.04 -68.89 41.59
CA PHE A 22 -17.09 -68.55 40.17
C PHE A 22 -17.40 -67.07 39.93
N VAL A 23 -18.35 -66.47 40.64
CA VAL A 23 -18.69 -65.04 40.49
C VAL A 23 -17.54 -64.13 40.94
N PHE A 24 -16.87 -64.43 42.06
CA PHE A 24 -15.68 -63.69 42.50
C PHE A 24 -14.52 -63.76 41.47
N SER A 25 -14.40 -64.86 40.71
CA SER A 25 -13.37 -65.00 39.68
C SER A 25 -13.62 -64.16 38.42
N TYR A 26 -14.87 -63.80 38.14
CA TYR A 26 -15.24 -62.97 36.98
C TYR A 26 -15.09 -61.48 37.29
N GLU A 27 -15.58 -61.03 38.45
CA GLU A 27 -15.42 -59.66 38.95
C GLU A 27 -13.93 -59.25 38.99
N LEU A 28 -13.06 -60.14 39.49
CA LEU A 28 -11.62 -59.89 39.57
C LEU A 28 -10.95 -59.75 38.18
N LYS A 29 -11.37 -60.55 37.20
CA LYS A 29 -10.84 -60.46 35.83
C LYS A 29 -11.29 -59.17 35.13
N LEU A 30 -12.51 -58.71 35.42
CA LEU A 30 -13.06 -57.48 34.86
C LEU A 30 -12.31 -56.25 35.41
N ILE A 31 -12.04 -56.25 36.72
CA ILE A 31 -11.24 -55.20 37.38
C ILE A 31 -9.80 -55.17 36.83
N ILE A 32 -9.15 -56.33 36.69
CA ILE A 32 -7.80 -56.42 36.09
C ILE A 32 -7.79 -55.91 34.65
N GLY A 33 -8.83 -56.26 33.86
CA GLY A 33 -8.99 -55.77 32.48
C GLY A 33 -9.11 -54.25 32.40
N ILE A 34 -9.92 -53.64 33.27
CA ILE A 34 -10.06 -52.18 33.34
C ILE A 34 -8.75 -51.51 33.78
N LEU A 35 -8.05 -52.07 34.76
CA LEU A 35 -6.74 -51.58 35.21
C LEU A 35 -5.70 -51.62 34.07
N PHE A 36 -5.66 -52.69 33.27
CA PHE A 36 -4.79 -52.76 32.10
C PHE A 36 -5.17 -51.74 31.02
N LEU A 37 -6.46 -51.45 30.85
CA LEU A 37 -6.95 -50.47 29.88
C LEU A 37 -6.58 -49.04 30.31
N ILE A 38 -6.77 -48.71 31.58
CA ILE A 38 -6.36 -47.41 32.17
C ILE A 38 -4.84 -47.26 32.11
N PHE A 39 -4.09 -48.30 32.48
CA PHE A 39 -2.63 -48.29 32.44
C PHE A 39 -2.11 -48.18 31.00
N GLY A 40 -2.76 -48.85 30.04
CA GLY A 40 -2.48 -48.71 28.61
C GLY A 40 -2.70 -47.30 28.10
N VAL A 41 -3.80 -46.64 28.49
CA VAL A 41 -4.08 -45.23 28.13
C VAL A 41 -3.06 -44.28 28.77
N LEU A 42 -2.67 -44.52 30.02
CA LEU A 42 -1.65 -43.72 30.71
C LEU A 42 -0.25 -43.89 30.09
N LEU A 43 0.15 -45.11 29.72
CA LEU A 43 1.39 -45.34 28.99
C LEU A 43 1.35 -44.74 27.58
N PHE A 44 0.24 -44.90 26.85
CA PHE A 44 0.10 -44.37 25.49
C PHE A 44 0.10 -42.83 25.46
N SER A 45 -0.52 -42.18 26.44
CA SER A 45 -0.48 -40.73 26.59
C SER A 45 0.90 -40.20 26.98
N ASN A 46 1.67 -40.94 27.79
CA ASN A 46 3.02 -40.55 28.20
C ASN A 46 4.08 -40.79 27.09
N ILE A 47 3.90 -41.83 26.27
CA ILE A 47 4.76 -42.09 25.10
C ILE A 47 4.52 -41.01 24.01
N ASN A 48 3.26 -40.64 23.78
CA ASN A 48 2.95 -39.58 22.82
C ASN A 48 3.43 -38.22 23.31
N SER A 49 3.29 -37.88 24.60
CA SER A 49 3.78 -36.60 25.11
C SER A 49 5.31 -36.47 25.04
N TRP A 50 6.06 -37.57 25.23
CA TRP A 50 7.52 -37.56 25.13
C TRP A 50 8.03 -37.41 23.68
N ASN A 51 7.36 -38.07 22.72
CA ASN A 51 7.68 -37.93 21.28
C ASN A 51 7.29 -36.55 20.74
N ILE A 52 6.12 -36.03 21.14
CA ILE A 52 5.66 -34.67 20.84
C ILE A 52 6.68 -33.67 21.39
N ARG A 53 7.08 -33.77 22.67
CA ARG A 53 8.02 -32.83 23.30
C ARG A 53 9.42 -32.83 22.66
N LYS A 54 9.90 -33.96 22.13
CA LYS A 54 11.15 -34.03 21.35
C LYS A 54 11.03 -33.40 19.95
N VAL A 55 9.87 -33.52 19.31
CA VAL A 55 9.59 -32.87 18.01
C VAL A 55 9.44 -31.36 18.17
N TYR A 56 8.92 -30.86 19.30
CA TYR A 56 8.91 -29.42 19.60
C TYR A 56 10.28 -28.89 20.05
N ALA A 57 11.03 -29.63 20.86
CA ALA A 57 12.35 -29.18 21.36
C ALA A 57 13.47 -29.21 20.30
N SER A 58 13.33 -30.00 19.22
CA SER A 58 14.27 -29.98 18.09
C SER A 58 13.97 -28.90 17.05
N ASN A 59 12.80 -28.26 17.14
CA ASN A 59 12.40 -27.13 16.31
C ASN A 59 12.62 -25.76 16.98
N GLU A 60 13.07 -25.72 18.24
CA GLU A 60 13.69 -24.53 18.83
C GLU A 60 15.13 -24.38 18.32
N LYS A 61 15.29 -24.23 17.00
CA LYS A 61 16.36 -23.36 16.53
C LYS A 61 15.92 -21.94 16.89
N GLU A 62 16.70 -21.32 17.76
CA GLU A 62 16.72 -19.89 18.08
C GLU A 62 16.28 -19.04 16.88
N PHE A 63 15.03 -18.58 16.87
CA PHE A 63 14.46 -17.77 15.80
C PHE A 63 14.30 -16.33 16.27
N GLU A 64 15.42 -15.61 16.28
CA GLU A 64 15.51 -14.14 16.36
C GLU A 64 16.68 -13.76 15.42
N PRO A 65 16.51 -13.00 14.30
CA PRO A 65 15.68 -11.80 14.20
C PRO A 65 14.96 -11.60 12.83
N GLN A 66 13.64 -11.69 12.79
CA GLN A 66 12.84 -11.11 11.67
C GLN A 66 12.04 -9.87 12.09
N LYS A 67 11.76 -9.70 13.39
CA LYS A 67 10.99 -8.56 13.90
C LYS A 67 11.73 -7.22 13.76
N LYS A 68 13.01 -7.19 14.15
CA LYS A 68 13.86 -6.00 14.06
C LYS A 68 14.14 -5.57 12.61
N ASN A 69 14.34 -6.53 11.70
CA ASN A 69 14.57 -6.23 10.29
C ASN A 69 13.29 -5.77 9.56
N PHE A 70 12.12 -6.32 9.93
CA PHE A 70 10.84 -5.87 9.41
C PHE A 70 10.49 -4.45 9.87
N GLU A 71 10.68 -4.14 11.16
CA GLU A 71 10.48 -2.79 11.70
C GLU A 71 11.45 -1.76 11.09
N VAL A 72 12.74 -2.10 10.94
CA VAL A 72 13.75 -1.22 10.30
C VAL A 72 13.43 -0.98 8.83
N ASN A 73 12.98 -2.00 8.09
CA ASN A 73 12.62 -1.86 6.68
C ASN A 73 11.32 -1.06 6.49
N GLN A 74 10.36 -1.18 7.43
CA GLN A 74 9.13 -0.40 7.41
C GLN A 74 9.39 1.08 7.70
N LEU A 75 10.28 1.40 8.63
CA LEU A 75 10.69 2.78 8.90
C LEU A 75 11.41 3.41 7.70
N ALA A 76 12.34 2.68 7.07
CA ALA A 76 13.04 3.16 5.88
C ALA A 76 12.09 3.45 4.70
N TYR A 77 11.05 2.63 4.54
CA TYR A 77 9.98 2.86 3.57
C TYR A 77 9.22 4.16 3.86
N LEU A 78 8.77 4.37 5.11
CA LEU A 78 8.02 5.57 5.49
C LEU A 78 8.89 6.83 5.32
N ASP A 79 10.15 6.79 5.72
CA ASP A 79 11.09 7.90 5.53
C ASP A 79 11.27 8.25 4.04
N ALA A 80 11.25 7.26 3.16
CA ALA A 80 11.36 7.48 1.72
C ALA A 80 10.10 8.17 1.16
N ILE A 81 8.91 7.76 1.63
CA ILE A 81 7.65 8.41 1.26
C ILE A 81 7.57 9.84 1.80
N ASP A 82 8.01 10.08 3.05
CA ASP A 82 8.03 11.42 3.65
C ASP A 82 8.95 12.37 2.85
N ARG A 83 10.16 11.91 2.49
CA ARG A 83 11.05 12.68 1.60
C ARG A 83 10.42 12.97 0.24
N ALA A 84 9.70 12.02 -0.34
CA ALA A 84 9.01 12.24 -1.60
C ALA A 84 7.87 13.26 -1.44
N ALA A 85 7.10 13.17 -0.35
CA ALA A 85 5.99 14.08 -0.05
C ALA A 85 6.45 15.52 0.18
N GLU A 86 7.63 15.73 0.78
CA GLU A 86 8.22 17.08 0.92
C GLU A 86 8.53 17.76 -0.42
N ALA A 87 8.75 16.98 -1.48
CA ALA A 87 8.94 17.50 -2.84
C ALA A 87 7.62 17.73 -3.60
N VAL A 88 6.47 17.33 -3.04
CA VAL A 88 5.15 17.51 -3.65
C VAL A 88 4.48 18.77 -3.09
N VAL A 89 4.08 19.66 -4.00
CA VAL A 89 3.54 20.99 -3.71
C VAL A 89 2.12 21.14 -4.23
N GLY A 90 1.37 22.07 -3.65
CA GLY A 90 0.09 22.48 -4.22
C GLY A 90 0.29 23.46 -5.37
N VAL A 91 -0.49 23.32 -6.44
CA VAL A 91 -0.54 24.25 -7.57
C VAL A 91 -1.93 24.87 -7.61
N ILE A 92 -2.00 26.20 -7.49
CA ILE A 92 -3.24 26.96 -7.41
C ILE A 92 -3.36 27.79 -8.67
N ASN A 93 -4.48 27.61 -9.37
CA ASN A 93 -4.85 28.33 -10.57
C ASN A 93 -5.80 29.47 -10.18
N VAL A 94 -5.34 30.69 -10.42
CA VAL A 94 -6.07 31.92 -10.11
C VAL A 94 -6.41 32.61 -11.41
N GLN A 95 -7.71 32.80 -11.64
CA GLN A 95 -8.24 33.53 -12.79
C GLN A 95 -8.87 34.84 -12.31
N ARG A 96 -8.66 35.89 -13.09
CA ARG A 96 -9.24 37.20 -12.89
C ARG A 96 -10.65 37.18 -13.48
N ASN A 97 -11.64 37.48 -12.65
CA ASN A 97 -12.99 37.60 -13.13
C ASN A 97 -13.17 38.98 -13.79
N ASN A 98 -13.46 39.03 -15.09
CA ASN A 98 -13.60 40.32 -15.81
C ASN A 98 -14.79 41.18 -15.33
N PHE A 99 -15.68 40.62 -14.50
CA PHE A 99 -16.87 41.29 -13.96
C PHE A 99 -16.73 41.76 -12.50
N SER A 100 -15.66 41.38 -11.79
CA SER A 100 -15.38 41.76 -10.39
C SER A 100 -13.87 41.87 -10.17
N GLU A 101 -13.36 42.92 -9.51
CA GLU A 101 -11.93 43.07 -9.14
C GLU A 101 -11.40 41.99 -8.16
N VAL A 102 -12.18 40.94 -7.89
CA VAL A 102 -11.81 39.84 -7.00
C VAL A 102 -11.28 38.68 -7.83
N ASN A 103 -10.01 38.35 -7.62
CA ASN A 103 -9.43 37.11 -8.14
C ASN A 103 -10.15 35.91 -7.53
N SER A 104 -10.52 34.93 -8.35
CA SER A 104 -11.13 33.69 -7.88
C SER A 104 -10.17 32.51 -8.10
N GLU A 105 -9.86 31.79 -7.02
CA GLU A 105 -9.23 30.47 -7.11
C GLU A 105 -10.19 29.55 -7.87
N THR A 106 -9.80 29.17 -9.09
CA THR A 106 -10.67 28.53 -10.09
C THR A 106 -10.31 27.06 -10.30
N GLY A 107 -9.11 26.66 -9.88
CA GLY A 107 -8.67 25.27 -9.86
C GLY A 107 -7.49 25.07 -8.92
N ALA A 108 -7.34 23.84 -8.41
CA ALA A 108 -6.18 23.45 -7.64
C ALA A 108 -5.79 22.00 -7.94
N GLY A 109 -4.49 21.76 -7.95
CA GLY A 109 -3.90 20.44 -8.13
C GLY A 109 -2.59 20.35 -7.37
N SER A 110 -1.76 19.40 -7.80
CA SER A 110 -0.44 19.14 -7.23
C SER A 110 0.65 19.40 -8.26
N GLY A 111 1.88 19.56 -7.78
CA GLY A 111 3.08 19.59 -8.60
C GLY A 111 4.23 18.92 -7.88
N ILE A 112 5.29 18.61 -8.62
CA ILE A 112 6.45 17.86 -8.12
C ILE A 112 7.71 18.66 -8.40
N ILE A 113 8.43 19.04 -7.34
CA ILE A 113 9.73 19.67 -7.46
C ILE A 113 10.77 18.61 -7.84
N TYR A 114 11.27 18.65 -9.08
CA TYR A 114 12.22 17.65 -9.59
C TYR A 114 13.65 18.17 -9.73
N LYS A 115 13.84 19.49 -9.70
CA LYS A 115 15.16 20.10 -9.88
C LYS A 115 15.28 21.44 -9.16
N LYS A 116 16.48 21.71 -8.64
CA LYS A 116 16.92 23.03 -8.18
C LYS A 116 18.17 23.43 -8.96
N SER A 117 18.17 24.60 -9.58
CA SER A 117 19.32 25.15 -10.29
C SER A 117 19.22 26.67 -10.39
N ASN A 118 20.35 27.37 -10.26
CA ASN A 118 20.45 28.83 -10.46
C ASN A 118 19.40 29.65 -9.68
N ASN A 119 19.24 29.39 -8.37
CA ASN A 119 18.21 30.00 -7.50
C ASN A 119 16.74 29.73 -7.90
N HIS A 120 16.50 28.82 -8.84
CA HIS A 120 15.17 28.41 -9.26
C HIS A 120 14.93 26.93 -8.92
N ALA A 121 13.67 26.61 -8.69
CA ALA A 121 13.19 25.25 -8.61
C ALA A 121 12.17 25.01 -9.72
N TYR A 122 12.23 23.82 -10.29
CA TYR A 122 11.40 23.42 -11.43
C TYR A 122 10.40 22.38 -10.96
N ILE A 123 9.16 22.56 -11.41
CA ILE A 123 8.01 21.79 -10.96
C ILE A 123 7.34 21.18 -12.17
N ILE A 124 7.05 19.87 -12.12
CA ILE A 124 6.15 19.22 -13.08
C ILE A 124 4.74 19.27 -12.50
N THR A 125 3.75 19.53 -13.33
CA THR A 125 2.33 19.37 -13.02
C THR A 125 1.58 18.94 -14.28
N ASN A 126 0.27 18.82 -14.23
CA ASN A 126 -0.54 18.60 -15.42
C ASN A 126 -0.92 19.89 -16.12
N HIS A 127 -1.11 19.81 -17.45
CA HIS A 127 -1.60 20.94 -18.23
C HIS A 127 -3.00 21.37 -17.74
N HIS A 128 -3.92 20.43 -17.50
CA HIS A 128 -5.27 20.81 -17.05
C HIS A 128 -5.33 21.50 -15.68
N VAL A 129 -4.28 21.37 -14.86
CA VAL A 129 -4.21 22.07 -13.55
C VAL A 129 -3.96 23.56 -13.75
N ILE A 130 -3.20 23.94 -14.79
CA ILE A 130 -2.77 25.31 -15.06
C ILE A 130 -3.56 26.00 -16.18
N ASP A 131 -4.45 25.26 -16.83
CA ASP A 131 -5.20 25.73 -18.00
C ASP A 131 -6.04 26.98 -17.68
N GLY A 132 -5.99 27.96 -18.58
CA GLY A 132 -6.67 29.25 -18.43
C GLY A 132 -6.19 30.15 -17.27
N ALA A 133 -5.12 29.80 -16.54
CA ALA A 133 -4.66 30.58 -15.40
C ALA A 133 -4.11 31.96 -15.79
N ASP A 134 -4.54 33.01 -15.09
CA ASP A 134 -3.89 34.32 -15.15
C ASP A 134 -2.66 34.37 -14.24
N ILE A 135 -2.76 33.72 -13.08
CA ILE A 135 -1.70 33.64 -12.07
C ILE A 135 -1.62 32.20 -11.56
N ILE A 136 -0.39 31.70 -11.46
CA ILE A 136 -0.10 30.43 -10.79
C ILE A 136 0.59 30.72 -9.45
N GLU A 137 0.04 30.15 -8.38
CA GLU A 137 0.69 30.10 -7.07
C GLU A 137 1.07 28.66 -6.72
N VAL A 138 2.29 28.49 -6.23
CA VAL A 138 2.78 27.22 -5.70
C VAL A 138 2.76 27.29 -4.18
N SER A 139 2.00 26.40 -3.55
CA SER A 139 1.93 26.23 -2.10
C SER A 139 2.91 25.15 -1.66
N LEU A 140 3.95 25.55 -0.93
CA LEU A 140 4.92 24.62 -0.35
C LEU A 140 4.31 23.88 0.86
N ASN A 141 4.93 22.77 1.26
CA ASN A 141 4.52 21.97 2.42
C ASN A 141 4.46 22.75 3.75
N ASN A 142 5.24 23.82 3.88
CA ASN A 142 5.22 24.74 5.02
C ASN A 142 4.12 25.82 4.95
N GLY A 143 3.22 25.71 3.96
CA GLY A 143 2.11 26.64 3.72
C GLY A 143 2.51 27.94 3.01
N LYS A 144 3.80 28.13 2.70
CA LYS A 144 4.24 29.31 1.97
C LYS A 144 3.81 29.25 0.52
N LYS A 145 3.06 30.27 0.08
CA LYS A 145 2.72 30.49 -1.32
C LYS A 145 3.83 31.27 -2.04
N ILE A 146 4.18 30.84 -3.25
CA ILE A 146 5.19 31.45 -4.11
C ILE A 146 4.62 31.55 -5.52
N SER A 147 4.74 32.71 -6.17
CA SER A 147 4.32 32.86 -7.57
C SER A 147 5.16 31.96 -8.49
N GLY A 148 4.47 31.23 -9.37
CA GLY A 148 5.05 30.35 -10.38
C GLY A 148 4.98 30.96 -11.78
N ILE A 149 6.00 30.68 -12.58
CA ILE A 149 6.08 31.04 -14.00
C ILE A 149 5.91 29.75 -14.81
N ILE A 150 5.00 29.74 -15.77
CA ILE A 150 4.86 28.62 -16.72
C ILE A 150 6.03 28.69 -17.71
N LEU A 151 6.81 27.61 -17.80
CA LEU A 151 7.85 27.46 -18.82
C LEU A 151 7.32 26.77 -20.09
N GLY A 152 6.26 25.98 -19.97
CA GLY A 152 5.68 25.31 -21.12
C GLY A 152 4.63 24.30 -20.69
N SER A 153 3.74 23.94 -21.62
CA SER A 153 2.75 22.89 -21.40
C SER A 153 2.36 22.20 -22.70
N ASN A 154 1.89 20.97 -22.61
CA ASN A 154 1.42 20.16 -23.72
C ASN A 154 0.05 19.59 -23.38
N VAL A 155 -0.95 19.96 -24.20
CA VAL A 155 -2.35 19.53 -24.03
C VAL A 155 -2.51 18.03 -24.28
N VAL A 156 -1.80 17.49 -25.27
CA VAL A 156 -1.89 16.08 -25.68
C VAL A 156 -1.38 15.17 -24.58
N THR A 157 -0.20 15.48 -24.00
CA THR A 157 0.39 14.66 -22.94
C THR A 157 -0.13 15.02 -21.54
N ASP A 158 -0.91 16.09 -21.42
CA ASP A 158 -1.39 16.65 -20.15
C ASP A 158 -0.25 17.01 -19.18
N LEU A 159 0.84 17.60 -19.67
CA LEU A 159 2.01 17.98 -18.86
C LEU A 159 2.29 19.48 -18.91
N ALA A 160 2.78 20.03 -17.81
CA ALA A 160 3.30 21.38 -17.74
C ALA A 160 4.54 21.46 -16.84
N VAL A 161 5.43 22.41 -17.13
CA VAL A 161 6.58 22.72 -16.29
C VAL A 161 6.47 24.17 -15.80
N LEU A 162 6.63 24.33 -14.49
CA LEU A 162 6.65 25.61 -13.81
C LEU A 162 8.03 25.90 -13.23
N LYS A 163 8.30 27.18 -12.99
CA LYS A 163 9.50 27.69 -12.33
C LYS A 163 9.11 28.59 -11.16
N ILE A 164 9.74 28.35 -10.01
CA ILE A 164 9.62 29.21 -8.81
C ILE A 164 11.01 29.59 -8.28
N HIS A 165 11.07 30.59 -7.40
CA HIS A 165 12.29 30.91 -6.66
C HIS A 165 12.61 29.83 -5.60
N ALA A 166 13.83 29.31 -5.59
CA ALA A 166 14.21 28.14 -4.80
C ALA A 166 14.46 28.40 -3.30
N LYS A 167 14.44 29.66 -2.85
CA LYS A 167 14.83 30.06 -1.48
C LYS A 167 14.16 29.24 -0.36
N HIS A 168 12.92 28.79 -0.58
CA HIS A 168 12.14 28.06 0.43
C HIS A 168 11.94 26.58 0.08
N VAL A 169 12.57 26.11 -1.00
CA VAL A 169 12.50 24.72 -1.43
C VAL A 169 13.58 23.94 -0.72
N GLN A 170 13.20 22.94 0.08
CA GLN A 170 14.14 22.10 0.82
C GLN A 170 14.49 20.83 0.05
N GLN A 171 13.47 20.17 -0.51
CA GLN A 171 13.59 18.86 -1.10
C GLN A 171 13.31 18.88 -2.61
N VAL A 172 13.96 17.96 -3.34
CA VAL A 172 13.61 17.58 -4.71
C VAL A 172 13.33 16.09 -4.73
N ILE A 173 12.41 15.65 -5.58
CA ILE A 173 12.08 14.23 -5.67
C ILE A 173 13.22 13.47 -6.36
N GLU A 174 13.47 12.24 -5.93
CA GLU A 174 14.35 11.33 -6.65
C GLU A 174 13.60 10.75 -7.86
N ILE A 175 14.21 10.79 -9.04
CA ILE A 175 13.57 10.28 -10.26
C ILE A 175 13.90 8.80 -10.45
N GLY A 176 12.87 7.96 -10.45
CA GLY A 176 12.97 6.52 -10.71
C GLY A 176 12.92 6.19 -12.20
N ASP A 177 12.52 4.95 -12.48
CA ASP A 177 12.47 4.35 -13.82
C ASP A 177 11.17 3.56 -13.98
N SER A 178 10.23 4.10 -14.75
CA SER A 178 8.93 3.47 -14.98
C SER A 178 8.99 2.23 -15.87
N ASP A 179 10.03 2.06 -16.69
CA ASP A 179 10.14 0.92 -17.60
C ASP A 179 10.46 -0.38 -16.84
N LYS A 180 10.91 -0.26 -15.59
CA LYS A 180 11.16 -1.38 -14.68
C LYS A 180 9.96 -1.78 -13.83
N LEU A 181 8.85 -1.04 -13.91
CA LEU A 181 7.66 -1.35 -13.12
C LEU A 181 7.09 -2.72 -13.49
N ARG A 182 6.50 -3.38 -12.50
CA ARG A 182 5.82 -4.66 -12.67
C ARG A 182 4.41 -4.60 -12.11
N GLN A 183 3.48 -5.29 -12.75
CA GLN A 183 2.14 -5.47 -12.18
C GLN A 183 2.23 -6.07 -10.78
N GLY A 184 1.46 -5.52 -9.84
CA GLY A 184 1.47 -5.89 -8.43
C GLY A 184 2.50 -5.17 -7.57
N GLU A 185 3.43 -4.39 -8.13
CA GLU A 185 4.32 -3.55 -7.30
C GLU A 185 3.53 -2.50 -6.52
N VAL A 186 3.87 -2.35 -5.24
CA VAL A 186 3.28 -1.35 -4.36
C VAL A 186 3.77 0.04 -4.77
N VAL A 187 2.82 0.97 -4.88
CA VAL A 187 3.06 2.37 -5.18
C VAL A 187 2.24 3.27 -4.26
N MET A 188 2.72 4.48 -4.06
CA MET A 188 2.02 5.55 -3.36
C MET A 188 1.71 6.67 -4.34
N ALA A 189 0.46 7.10 -4.39
CA ALA A 189 0.07 8.34 -5.01
C ALA A 189 0.06 9.46 -3.96
N ILE A 190 0.84 10.50 -4.22
CA ILE A 190 1.05 11.62 -3.31
C ILE A 190 0.54 12.89 -3.98
N GLY A 191 -0.28 13.63 -3.27
CA GLY A 191 -0.72 14.96 -3.67
C GLY A 191 -0.79 15.95 -2.52
N ASN A 192 -0.96 17.20 -2.88
CA ASN A 192 -1.11 18.34 -1.99
C ASN A 192 -2.22 19.26 -2.52
N PRO A 193 -3.49 18.80 -2.56
CA PRO A 193 -4.60 19.70 -2.87
C PRO A 193 -4.60 20.90 -1.92
N LEU A 194 -4.71 22.12 -2.45
CA LEU A 194 -5.19 23.29 -1.69
C LEU A 194 -4.35 23.70 -0.45
N GLY A 195 -3.07 23.35 -0.37
CA GLY A 195 -2.18 23.74 0.74
C GLY A 195 -2.50 23.01 2.05
N LEU A 196 -1.97 23.53 3.18
CA LEU A 196 -1.81 22.84 4.48
C LEU A 196 -2.96 21.92 4.95
N GLN A 197 -4.22 22.19 4.59
CA GLN A 197 -5.39 21.41 5.01
C GLN A 197 -5.46 20.01 4.39
N PHE A 198 -4.94 19.84 3.17
CA PHE A 198 -4.89 18.53 2.50
C PHE A 198 -3.47 18.20 1.98
N SER A 199 -2.47 18.93 2.45
CA SER A 199 -1.06 18.72 2.12
C SER A 199 -0.57 17.34 2.54
N GLY A 200 0.05 16.63 1.60
CA GLY A 200 0.60 15.29 1.85
C GLY A 200 -0.46 14.20 1.89
N THR A 201 -1.55 14.33 1.11
CA THR A 201 -2.49 13.22 0.94
C THR A 201 -1.76 12.09 0.22
N VAL A 202 -1.57 10.98 0.93
CA VAL A 202 -0.95 9.78 0.40
C VAL A 202 -2.00 8.67 0.30
N THR A 203 -2.12 8.06 -0.87
CA THR A 203 -2.94 6.87 -1.09
C THR A 203 -2.06 5.73 -1.58
N GLN A 204 -2.26 4.54 -1.02
CA GLN A 204 -1.51 3.34 -1.40
C GLN A 204 -2.31 2.54 -2.42
N GLY A 205 -1.60 1.91 -3.34
CA GLY A 205 -2.12 0.87 -4.22
C GLY A 205 -1.01 0.04 -4.82
N VAL A 206 -1.34 -0.63 -5.91
CA VAL A 206 -0.41 -1.41 -6.72
C VAL A 206 -0.51 -1.02 -8.19
N ILE A 207 0.56 -1.31 -8.94
CA ILE A 207 0.52 -1.23 -10.40
C ILE A 207 -0.46 -2.28 -10.94
N SER A 208 -1.57 -1.84 -11.51
CA SER A 208 -2.55 -2.68 -12.20
C SER A 208 -2.13 -2.99 -13.64
N ALA A 209 -1.48 -2.04 -14.31
CA ALA A 209 -0.88 -2.20 -15.64
C ALA A 209 0.23 -1.16 -15.83
N THR A 210 1.29 -1.51 -16.55
CA THR A 210 2.44 -0.63 -16.79
C THR A 210 2.27 0.25 -18.02
N GLU A 211 1.50 -0.19 -19.00
CA GLU A 211 1.23 0.55 -20.24
C GLU A 211 -0.20 0.29 -20.75
N ARG A 212 -1.16 1.03 -20.20
CA ARG A 212 -2.53 1.10 -20.70
C ARG A 212 -2.62 2.22 -21.73
N ILE A 213 -2.93 1.88 -22.98
CA ILE A 213 -3.21 2.89 -24.01
C ILE A 213 -4.61 3.45 -23.78
N ILE A 214 -4.70 4.73 -23.44
CA ILE A 214 -5.95 5.46 -23.33
C ILE A 214 -6.07 6.42 -24.52
N PRO A 215 -7.16 6.34 -25.29
CA PRO A 215 -7.36 7.24 -26.41
C PRO A 215 -7.62 8.67 -25.93
N VAL A 216 -7.00 9.64 -26.59
CA VAL A 216 -7.07 11.06 -26.26
C VAL A 216 -7.72 11.81 -27.41
N ASP A 217 -8.76 12.55 -27.07
CA ASP A 217 -9.41 13.57 -27.90
C ASP A 217 -9.01 14.92 -27.29
N ALA A 218 -7.98 15.52 -27.86
CA ALA A 218 -7.31 16.73 -27.39
C ALA A 218 -8.05 18.00 -27.85
N ASN A 219 -8.64 17.97 -29.04
CA ASN A 219 -9.38 19.11 -29.60
C ASN A 219 -10.88 19.14 -29.20
N GLN A 220 -11.36 18.08 -28.53
CA GLN A 220 -12.74 17.90 -28.08
C GLN A 220 -13.75 17.84 -29.23
N ASP A 221 -13.34 17.39 -30.42
CA ASP A 221 -14.20 17.25 -31.60
C ASP A 221 -14.96 15.91 -31.63
N GLY A 222 -14.75 15.06 -30.61
CA GLY A 222 -15.37 13.74 -30.47
C GLY A 222 -14.63 12.63 -31.22
N LYS A 223 -13.45 12.90 -31.80
CA LYS A 223 -12.57 11.91 -32.42
C LYS A 223 -11.27 11.80 -31.63
N TYR A 224 -10.70 10.59 -31.62
CA TYR A 224 -9.42 10.37 -30.97
C TYR A 224 -8.29 10.84 -31.90
N ASP A 225 -7.50 11.79 -31.40
CA ASP A 225 -6.30 12.29 -32.07
C ASP A 225 -5.11 11.35 -31.88
N SER A 226 -5.02 10.72 -30.71
CA SER A 226 -3.87 9.89 -30.32
C SER A 226 -4.20 8.90 -29.22
N GLY A 227 -3.22 8.06 -28.83
CA GLY A 227 -3.29 7.20 -27.65
C GLY A 227 -2.11 7.43 -26.72
N LEU A 228 -2.38 7.69 -25.44
CA LEU A 228 -1.33 7.79 -24.42
C LEU A 228 -1.17 6.45 -23.71
N GLY A 229 0.05 5.91 -23.71
CA GLY A 229 0.39 4.76 -22.86
C GLY A 229 0.68 5.22 -21.43
N LEU A 230 -0.15 4.79 -20.48
CA LEU A 230 -0.16 5.22 -19.09
C LEU A 230 0.08 4.06 -18.12
N ILE A 231 0.58 4.39 -16.92
CA ILE A 231 0.54 3.48 -15.79
C ILE A 231 -0.89 3.46 -15.24
N GLN A 232 -1.43 2.28 -15.01
CA GLN A 232 -2.69 2.07 -14.30
C GLN A 232 -2.39 1.61 -12.87
N THR A 233 -3.07 2.20 -11.89
CA THR A 233 -2.97 1.86 -10.47
C THR A 233 -4.36 1.77 -9.84
N ASP A 234 -4.49 1.02 -8.74
CA ASP A 234 -5.67 1.05 -7.87
C ASP A 234 -5.49 2.00 -6.67
N ALA A 235 -4.33 2.66 -6.55
CA ALA A 235 -4.15 3.77 -5.64
C ALA A 235 -5.18 4.86 -5.97
N ALA A 236 -5.89 5.36 -4.96
CA ALA A 236 -6.96 6.32 -5.20
C ALA A 236 -6.40 7.65 -5.72
N ILE A 237 -6.78 8.02 -6.95
CA ILE A 237 -6.47 9.29 -7.58
C ILE A 237 -7.75 10.13 -7.62
N ASN A 238 -7.78 11.22 -6.85
CA ASN A 238 -8.93 12.10 -6.65
C ASN A 238 -8.57 13.57 -6.95
N PRO A 239 -9.58 14.46 -7.12
CA PRO A 239 -9.36 15.89 -7.28
C PRO A 239 -8.33 16.42 -6.28
N GLY A 240 -7.27 17.05 -6.79
CA GLY A 240 -6.17 17.55 -5.99
C GLY A 240 -4.87 16.76 -6.04
N ASN A 241 -4.91 15.45 -6.33
CA ASN A 241 -3.68 14.66 -6.55
C ASN A 241 -3.19 14.70 -8.00
N SER A 242 -4.00 15.18 -8.95
CA SER A 242 -3.58 15.46 -10.33
C SER A 242 -2.36 16.38 -10.35
N GLY A 243 -1.34 16.01 -11.14
CA GLY A 243 -0.05 16.67 -11.22
C GLY A 243 0.92 16.26 -10.11
N GLY A 244 0.46 15.46 -9.14
CA GLY A 244 1.26 14.93 -8.04
C GLY A 244 1.99 13.64 -8.40
N ALA A 245 2.75 13.10 -7.44
CA ALA A 245 3.68 12.01 -7.68
C ALA A 245 3.02 10.63 -7.54
N LEU A 246 3.34 9.71 -8.46
CA LEU A 246 3.27 8.27 -8.21
C LEU A 246 4.68 7.79 -7.89
N VAL A 247 4.91 7.22 -6.72
CA VAL A 247 6.23 6.77 -6.26
C VAL A 247 6.26 5.28 -5.92
N ASN A 248 7.42 4.66 -6.13
CA ASN A 248 7.68 3.28 -5.69
C ASN A 248 7.99 3.24 -4.18
N MET A 249 8.23 2.03 -3.64
CA MET A 249 8.58 1.84 -2.22
C MET A 249 9.90 2.49 -1.78
N SER A 250 10.73 2.94 -2.72
CA SER A 250 11.95 3.69 -2.43
C SER A 250 11.72 5.21 -2.46
N GLY A 251 10.48 5.68 -2.60
CA GLY A 251 10.15 7.11 -2.71
C GLY A 251 10.56 7.74 -4.04
N GLN A 252 10.94 6.92 -5.04
CA GLN A 252 11.35 7.40 -6.34
C GLN A 252 10.15 7.64 -7.24
N LEU A 253 10.13 8.78 -7.94
CA LEU A 253 9.10 9.15 -8.89
C LEU A 253 9.07 8.17 -10.07
N VAL A 254 7.95 7.49 -10.25
CA VAL A 254 7.70 6.59 -11.39
C VAL A 254 6.59 7.09 -12.30
N GLY A 255 5.78 8.06 -11.88
CA GLY A 255 4.82 8.71 -12.78
C GLY A 255 4.17 9.97 -12.21
N ILE A 256 3.42 10.67 -13.06
CA ILE A 256 2.65 11.87 -12.70
C ILE A 256 1.17 11.50 -12.68
N ASN A 257 0.51 11.59 -11.53
CA ASN A 257 -0.91 11.27 -11.38
C ASN A 257 -1.76 12.18 -12.28
N SER A 258 -2.74 11.65 -13.00
CA SER A 258 -3.68 12.45 -13.81
C SER A 258 -5.11 11.91 -13.74
N MET A 259 -6.06 12.78 -13.39
CA MET A 259 -7.49 12.45 -13.39
C MET A 259 -8.22 12.74 -14.69
N LYS A 260 -7.82 13.77 -15.45
CA LYS A 260 -8.57 14.20 -16.64
C LYS A 260 -8.68 13.08 -17.68
N ILE A 261 -7.71 12.17 -17.65
CA ILE A 261 -7.69 10.97 -18.50
C ILE A 261 -8.75 9.93 -18.04
N VAL A 262 -9.08 9.89 -16.75
CA VAL A 262 -10.08 9.00 -16.14
C VAL A 262 -11.52 9.50 -16.36
N GLU A 263 -11.76 10.82 -16.33
CA GLU A 263 -13.11 11.39 -16.46
C GLU A 263 -13.81 11.00 -17.76
N LYS A 264 -13.05 10.75 -18.83
CA LYS A 264 -13.60 10.27 -20.11
C LYS A 264 -13.91 8.76 -20.11
N ASN A 265 -13.31 7.93 -19.25
CA ASN A 265 -13.43 6.46 -19.29
C ASN A 265 -13.12 5.75 -17.94
N ILE A 266 -14.17 5.34 -17.23
CA ILE A 266 -14.20 4.33 -16.14
C ILE A 266 -13.88 4.85 -14.72
N SER A 267 -14.92 4.99 -13.89
CA SER A 267 -14.94 5.66 -12.58
C SER A 267 -14.22 4.97 -11.40
N LYS A 268 -13.28 4.04 -11.64
CA LYS A 268 -12.60 3.27 -10.58
C LYS A 268 -11.14 2.93 -10.85
N MET A 269 -10.50 3.59 -11.82
CA MET A 269 -9.10 3.33 -12.16
C MET A 269 -8.26 4.60 -11.96
N GLY A 270 -7.10 4.47 -11.33
CA GLY A 270 -6.10 5.53 -11.27
C GLY A 270 -5.15 5.43 -12.48
N PHE A 271 -4.78 6.58 -13.05
CA PHE A 271 -3.78 6.65 -14.11
C PHE A 271 -2.65 7.62 -13.76
N ALA A 272 -1.45 7.29 -14.23
CA ALA A 272 -0.29 8.16 -14.15
C ALA A 272 0.51 8.15 -15.47
N ILE A 273 1.06 9.31 -15.82
CA ILE A 273 1.95 9.47 -16.97
C ILE A 273 3.32 8.90 -16.58
N PRO A 274 3.88 7.91 -17.30
CA PRO A 274 5.15 7.28 -16.94
C PRO A 274 6.31 8.26 -16.93
N ILE A 275 7.17 8.22 -15.91
CA ILE A 275 8.29 9.17 -15.77
C ILE A 275 9.27 9.09 -16.95
N THR A 276 9.41 7.93 -17.59
CA THR A 276 10.26 7.74 -18.78
C THR A 276 9.74 8.53 -19.99
N LYS A 277 8.42 8.72 -20.12
CA LYS A 277 7.81 9.58 -21.15
C LYS A 277 7.89 11.07 -20.81
N VAL A 278 7.96 11.42 -19.53
CA VAL A 278 8.02 12.80 -19.04
C VAL A 278 9.43 13.40 -19.21
N ARG A 279 10.49 12.61 -18.96
CA ARG A 279 11.91 13.05 -19.05
C ARG A 279 12.27 13.82 -20.34
N PRO A 280 11.98 13.32 -21.56
CA PRO A 280 12.34 14.03 -22.78
C PRO A 280 11.62 15.38 -22.90
N ILE A 281 10.34 15.44 -22.51
CA ILE A 281 9.50 16.64 -22.55
C ILE A 281 10.06 17.71 -21.59
N ILE A 282 10.45 17.31 -20.37
CA ILE A 282 11.10 18.22 -19.42
C ILE A 282 12.38 18.81 -20.03
N ASN A 283 13.24 17.97 -20.60
CA ASN A 283 14.52 18.42 -21.16
C ASN A 283 14.33 19.42 -22.30
N GLU A 284 13.30 19.23 -23.12
CA GLU A 284 12.93 20.14 -24.20
C GLU A 284 12.46 21.50 -23.66
N ILE A 285 11.51 21.51 -22.74
CA ILE A 285 11.01 22.74 -22.11
C ILE A 285 12.14 23.50 -21.39
N GLU A 286 13.02 22.79 -20.68
CA GLU A 286 14.16 23.42 -20.01
C GLU A 286 15.16 24.03 -20.99
N LYS A 287 15.35 23.41 -22.15
CA LYS A 287 16.34 23.84 -23.15
C LYS A 287 15.85 25.05 -23.95
N TYR A 288 14.60 25.03 -24.38
CA TYR A 288 14.05 26.04 -25.29
C TYR A 288 13.19 27.08 -24.58
N GLY A 289 12.84 26.86 -23.31
CA GLY A 289 12.01 27.77 -22.53
C GLY A 289 10.54 27.78 -22.93
N GLU A 290 10.18 27.00 -23.95
CA GLU A 290 8.84 26.73 -24.48
C GLU A 290 8.85 25.31 -25.07
N LEU A 291 7.69 24.66 -25.14
CA LEU A 291 7.51 23.48 -25.98
C LEU A 291 7.31 23.95 -27.42
N GLU A 292 8.31 23.78 -28.29
CA GLU A 292 7.99 23.65 -29.73
C GLU A 292 7.07 22.42 -29.84
N SER A 293 5.98 22.52 -30.60
CA SER A 293 4.97 21.47 -30.66
C SER A 293 5.58 20.16 -31.18
N TYR A 294 6.08 19.31 -30.29
CA TYR A 294 6.58 17.99 -30.66
C TYR A 294 5.38 17.04 -30.82
N TYR A 295 4.76 17.13 -32.00
CA TYR A 295 4.06 16.05 -32.69
C TYR A 295 4.07 16.42 -34.19
N ASN A 296 5.13 16.04 -34.89
CA ASN A 296 5.05 15.70 -36.29
C ASN A 296 5.46 14.22 -36.40
N GLU A 297 4.54 13.45 -37.01
CA GLU A 297 4.57 12.01 -37.34
C GLU A 297 4.08 11.01 -36.28
#